data_AF-A0AA97HB48-F1
#
_entry.id   AF-A0AA97HB48-F1
#
_cell.length_a   1.000
_cell.length_b   1.000
_cell.length_c   1.000
_cell.angle_alpha   90.00
_cell.angle_beta   90.00
_cell.angle_gamma   90.00
#
_symmetry.space_group_name_H-M   'P 1'
#
loop_
_entity.id
_entity.type
_entity.pdbx_description
1 polymer ?
#
loop_
_entity_poly.entity_id
_entity_poly.type
_entity_poly.pdbx_seq_one_letter_code
_entity_poly.pdbx_strand_id
1 'polypeptide(L)'
;MKRSIAVTALCVLVLSGCAGQTDTVGPAAEEAGKVNPQMQALEQAEQAGLLDGDAVSGGTLSEEEVLRQMGELFDTARYMAAATGETLSVGAEAGRTHEYLVVEVRDEMGESVGKLAVDRETGETYHYLGDGVLDDYATFPLYDPAAVHTYGWAGSYAGPASVGLEIVQEEEGRLTYCFSDGTEGVADITGETAKSADGEINFLLAENIVTVAGGGLTGNYTAQPAVTE
;
A
#
# COMPACT_ATOMS: atom_id res chain seq x y z
N MET A 1 -37.98 -43.99 -33.61
CA MET A 1 -38.05 -44.37 -35.05
C MET A 1 -37.84 -43.13 -35.90
N LYS A 2 -37.01 -43.28 -36.94
CA LYS A 2 -36.95 -42.53 -38.22
C LYS A 2 -36.62 -41.03 -38.22
N ARG A 3 -35.40 -40.77 -38.72
CA ARG A 3 -34.91 -39.57 -39.41
C ARG A 3 -35.79 -39.24 -40.63
N SER A 4 -35.84 -37.97 -41.02
CA SER A 4 -35.90 -37.58 -42.44
C SER A 4 -35.35 -36.16 -42.68
N ILE A 5 -34.52 -36.09 -43.71
CA ILE A 5 -33.81 -34.96 -44.32
C ILE A 5 -34.62 -34.46 -45.53
N ALA A 6 -34.59 -33.16 -45.83
CA ALA A 6 -34.74 -32.59 -47.19
C ALA A 6 -34.23 -31.12 -47.14
N VAL A 7 -33.06 -30.75 -47.69
CA VAL A 7 -32.68 -30.55 -49.11
C VAL A 7 -33.25 -29.26 -49.71
N THR A 8 -32.36 -28.25 -49.73
CA THR A 8 -31.96 -27.38 -50.87
C THR A 8 -32.97 -26.45 -51.54
N ALA A 9 -32.67 -25.15 -51.51
CA ALA A 9 -32.87 -24.25 -52.65
C ALA A 9 -31.77 -23.18 -52.68
N LEU A 10 -30.83 -23.38 -53.60
CA LEU A 10 -29.81 -22.43 -54.04
C LEU A 10 -30.45 -21.51 -55.09
N CYS A 11 -30.50 -20.20 -54.86
CA CYS A 11 -30.74 -19.21 -55.90
C CYS A 11 -29.68 -18.11 -55.84
N VAL A 12 -28.97 -17.97 -56.95
CA VAL A 12 -27.83 -17.12 -57.22
C VAL A 12 -28.29 -15.81 -57.87
N LEU A 13 -27.69 -14.70 -57.40
CA LEU A 13 -27.45 -13.38 -58.02
C LEU A 13 -28.62 -12.59 -58.64
N VAL A 14 -28.74 -11.31 -58.26
CA VAL A 14 -28.46 -10.16 -59.16
C VAL A 14 -28.00 -8.95 -58.32
N LEU A 15 -26.78 -8.46 -58.57
CA LEU A 15 -26.29 -7.14 -58.21
C LEU A 15 -27.04 -6.07 -59.02
N SER A 16 -27.66 -5.10 -58.37
CA SER A 16 -28.04 -3.83 -58.98
C SER A 16 -28.15 -2.72 -57.93
N GLY A 17 -27.36 -1.66 -58.12
CA GLY A 17 -27.81 -0.29 -57.90
C GLY A 17 -27.56 0.31 -56.53
N CYS A 18 -26.53 1.15 -56.45
CA CYS A 18 -26.28 2.10 -55.38
C CYS A 18 -27.39 3.16 -55.25
N ALA A 19 -27.86 3.43 -54.03
CA ALA A 19 -28.18 4.78 -53.53
C ALA A 19 -28.36 4.69 -52.01
N GLY A 20 -27.60 5.50 -51.27
CA GLY A 20 -27.42 5.36 -49.82
C GLY A 20 -28.58 5.87 -48.97
N GLN A 21 -28.59 5.47 -47.70
CA GLN A 21 -28.60 6.34 -46.53
C GLN A 21 -28.60 5.48 -45.25
N THR A 22 -27.51 5.63 -44.49
CA THR A 22 -27.44 5.60 -43.01
C THR A 22 -28.34 4.59 -42.30
N ASP A 23 -27.85 3.36 -42.16
CA ASP A 23 -28.32 2.46 -41.11
C ASP A 23 -27.82 2.96 -39.76
N THR A 24 -28.79 3.46 -38.99
CA THR A 24 -28.76 3.49 -37.53
C THR A 24 -28.51 2.09 -36.99
N VAL A 25 -27.28 1.81 -36.57
CA VAL A 25 -26.99 0.67 -35.70
C VAL A 25 -27.17 1.14 -34.26
N GLY A 26 -28.15 0.55 -33.58
CA GLY A 26 -28.40 0.75 -32.15
C GLY A 26 -27.19 0.37 -31.30
N PRO A 27 -27.17 0.80 -30.02
CA PRO A 27 -26.01 0.64 -29.17
C PRO A 27 -25.84 -0.84 -28.84
N ALA A 28 -24.88 -1.49 -29.47
CA ALA A 28 -24.27 -2.67 -28.91
C ALA A 28 -23.49 -2.20 -27.69
N ALA A 29 -24.04 -2.47 -26.51
CA ALA A 29 -23.31 -2.41 -25.26
C ALA A 29 -22.12 -3.38 -25.37
N GLU A 30 -20.95 -2.84 -25.71
CA GLU A 30 -19.69 -3.44 -25.37
C GLU A 30 -19.56 -3.37 -23.84
N GLU A 31 -20.07 -4.39 -23.14
CA GLU A 31 -19.47 -4.76 -21.85
C GLU A 31 -18.07 -5.33 -22.15
N ALA A 32 -17.14 -4.42 -22.42
CA ALA A 32 -15.73 -4.67 -22.18
C ALA A 32 -15.61 -5.06 -20.71
N GLY A 33 -15.12 -6.28 -20.46
CA GLY A 33 -14.90 -6.79 -19.11
C GLY A 33 -14.17 -5.71 -18.31
N LYS A 34 -14.83 -5.20 -17.27
CA LYS A 34 -14.25 -4.21 -16.36
C LYS A 34 -13.08 -4.88 -15.65
N VAL A 35 -11.90 -4.78 -16.25
CA VAL A 35 -10.63 -5.06 -15.57
C VAL A 35 -10.64 -4.19 -14.33
N ASN A 36 -10.42 -4.79 -13.16
CA ASN A 36 -10.36 -4.02 -11.94
C ASN A 36 -9.22 -3.00 -12.10
N PRO A 37 -9.49 -1.68 -12.09
CA PRO A 37 -8.44 -0.67 -12.29
C PRO A 37 -7.33 -0.78 -11.22
N GLN A 38 -7.65 -1.32 -10.03
CA GLN A 38 -6.66 -1.63 -8.99
C GLN A 38 -5.68 -2.73 -9.43
N MET A 39 -6.19 -3.77 -10.10
CA MET A 39 -5.39 -4.84 -10.68
C MET A 39 -4.52 -4.33 -11.83
N GLN A 40 -5.06 -3.40 -12.63
CA GLN A 40 -4.31 -2.79 -13.73
C GLN A 40 -3.19 -1.86 -13.22
N ALA A 41 -3.42 -1.11 -12.14
CA ALA A 41 -2.41 -0.28 -11.51
C ALA A 41 -1.28 -1.13 -10.90
N LEU A 42 -1.65 -2.24 -10.26
CA LEU A 42 -0.69 -3.22 -9.73
C LEU A 42 0.14 -3.85 -10.85
N GLU A 43 -0.50 -4.34 -11.91
CA GLU A 43 0.20 -4.93 -13.07
C GLU A 43 1.13 -3.93 -13.78
N GLN A 44 0.73 -2.66 -13.89
CA GLN A 44 1.57 -1.61 -14.48
C GLN A 44 2.76 -1.26 -13.60
N ALA A 45 2.56 -1.16 -12.29
CA ALA A 45 3.63 -0.95 -11.33
C ALA A 45 4.62 -2.14 -11.33
N GLU A 46 4.13 -3.37 -11.43
CA GLU A 46 4.95 -4.59 -11.54
C GLU A 46 5.76 -4.58 -12.83
N GLN A 47 5.13 -4.32 -13.98
CA GLN A 47 5.80 -4.25 -15.28
C GLN A 47 6.84 -3.13 -15.35
N ALA A 48 6.64 -2.05 -14.59
CA ALA A 48 7.57 -0.94 -14.49
C ALA A 48 8.71 -1.20 -13.49
N GLY A 49 8.72 -2.35 -12.79
CA GLY A 49 9.68 -2.65 -11.73
C GLY A 49 9.58 -1.70 -10.54
N LEU A 50 8.41 -1.07 -10.35
CA LEU A 50 8.15 -0.11 -9.28
C LEU A 50 7.66 -0.79 -8.01
N LEU A 51 7.19 -2.04 -8.11
CA LEU A 51 6.85 -2.85 -6.95
C LEU A 51 8.05 -3.61 -6.38
N ASP A 52 9.18 -3.62 -7.10
CA ASP A 52 10.46 -3.93 -6.48
C ASP A 52 10.79 -2.73 -5.61
N GLY A 53 10.24 -2.75 -4.39
CA GLY A 53 10.83 -2.00 -3.30
C GLY A 53 12.32 -2.28 -3.38
N ASP A 54 13.12 -1.22 -3.45
CA ASP A 54 14.54 -1.35 -3.15
C ASP A 54 14.61 -2.25 -1.93
N ALA A 55 15.20 -3.41 -2.11
CA ALA A 55 15.08 -4.48 -1.15
C ALA A 55 15.58 -3.95 0.19
N VAL A 56 14.66 -3.59 1.09
CA VAL A 56 14.79 -4.09 2.45
C VAL A 56 14.87 -5.57 2.20
N SER A 57 16.11 -6.06 2.23
CA SER A 57 16.44 -7.43 1.94
C SER A 57 15.38 -8.30 2.60
N GLY A 58 14.91 -9.35 1.94
CA GLY A 58 14.14 -10.42 2.58
C GLY A 58 15.00 -11.06 3.68
N GLY A 59 15.19 -10.33 4.76
CA GLY A 59 16.30 -10.35 5.67
C GLY A 59 15.79 -9.71 6.94
N THR A 60 15.71 -10.53 7.97
CA THR A 60 15.23 -10.16 9.30
C THR A 60 15.98 -8.94 9.82
N LEU A 61 15.26 -7.94 10.32
CA LEU A 61 15.79 -6.78 11.03
C LEU A 61 16.83 -7.24 12.06
N SER A 62 17.99 -6.59 12.02
CA SER A 62 19.04 -6.73 13.01
C SER A 62 18.64 -6.09 14.34
N GLU A 63 19.32 -6.49 15.41
CA GLU A 63 19.13 -5.88 16.73
C GLU A 63 19.40 -4.37 16.72
N GLU A 64 20.39 -3.91 15.95
CA GLU A 64 20.71 -2.49 15.81
C GLU A 64 19.58 -1.71 15.14
N GLU A 65 18.96 -2.27 14.09
CA GLU A 65 17.81 -1.64 13.41
C GLU A 65 16.60 -1.56 14.32
N VAL A 66 16.32 -2.61 15.10
CA VAL A 66 15.24 -2.60 16.08
C VAL A 66 15.50 -1.54 17.16
N LEU A 67 16.71 -1.49 17.72
CA LEU A 67 17.04 -0.50 18.75
C LEU A 67 17.00 0.94 18.21
N ARG A 68 17.38 1.16 16.95
CA ARG A 68 17.22 2.45 16.27
C ARG A 68 15.75 2.83 16.19
N GLN A 69 14.88 1.91 15.74
CA GLN A 69 13.43 2.13 15.68
C GLN A 69 12.85 2.47 17.06
N MET A 70 13.29 1.79 18.12
CA MET A 70 12.83 2.09 19.48
C MET A 70 13.22 3.53 19.90
N GLY A 71 14.40 4.00 19.49
CA GLY A 71 14.83 5.39 19.75
C GLY A 71 13.98 6.46 19.07
N GLU A 72 13.16 6.10 18.08
CA GLU A 72 12.20 6.99 17.43
C GLU A 72 10.83 6.99 18.15
N LEU A 73 10.50 5.93 18.90
CA LEU A 73 9.21 5.78 19.58
C LEU A 73 9.11 6.56 20.91
N PHE A 74 10.24 6.84 21.56
CA PHE A 74 10.25 7.50 22.86
C PHE A 74 11.43 8.45 23.04
N ASP A 75 11.27 9.40 23.97
CA ASP A 75 12.31 10.37 24.33
C ASP A 75 13.55 9.67 24.91
N THR A 76 14.59 9.52 24.10
CA THR A 76 15.85 8.85 24.46
C THR A 76 16.65 9.58 25.54
N ALA A 77 16.30 10.82 25.89
CA ALA A 77 16.87 11.50 27.04
C ALA A 77 16.29 10.98 28.37
N ARG A 78 15.11 10.35 28.33
CA ARG A 78 14.36 9.87 29.50
C ARG A 78 14.26 8.36 29.58
N TYR A 79 14.31 7.68 28.43
CA TYR A 79 14.09 6.25 28.34
C TYR A 79 15.18 5.58 27.52
N MET A 80 15.52 4.36 27.91
CA MET A 80 16.52 3.54 27.25
C MET A 80 15.93 2.18 26.90
N ALA A 81 16.02 1.80 25.62
CA ALA A 81 15.76 0.45 25.15
C ALA A 81 17.04 -0.38 25.17
N ALA A 82 16.94 -1.63 25.63
CA ALA A 82 17.98 -2.62 25.49
C ALA A 82 17.38 -3.99 25.14
N ALA A 83 18.04 -4.71 24.24
CA ALA A 83 17.67 -6.09 23.95
C ALA A 83 17.83 -6.96 25.20
N THR A 84 16.85 -7.81 25.47
CA THR A 84 16.85 -8.69 26.65
C THR A 84 17.62 -10.00 26.42
N GLY A 85 17.98 -10.30 25.16
CA GLY A 85 18.49 -11.61 24.74
C GLY A 85 17.40 -12.68 24.61
N GLU A 86 16.15 -12.34 24.92
CA GLU A 86 14.98 -13.18 24.70
C GLU A 86 14.51 -13.04 23.24
N THR A 87 14.40 -14.16 22.54
CA THR A 87 13.85 -14.24 21.19
C THR A 87 12.56 -15.04 21.25
N LEU A 88 11.47 -14.46 20.74
CA LEU A 88 10.18 -15.13 20.66
C LEU A 88 9.99 -15.67 19.25
N SER A 89 9.44 -16.88 19.14
CA SER A 89 9.02 -17.45 17.87
C SER A 89 7.53 -17.76 17.94
N VAL A 90 6.72 -17.02 17.20
CA VAL A 90 5.26 -17.23 17.15
C VAL A 90 4.90 -17.85 15.81
N GLY A 91 4.13 -18.94 15.84
CA GLY A 91 3.62 -19.55 14.63
C GLY A 91 2.62 -18.62 13.92
N ALA A 92 2.91 -18.30 12.68
CA ALA A 92 2.02 -17.57 11.79
C ALA A 92 1.00 -18.50 11.11
N GLU A 93 -0.04 -17.91 10.54
CA GLU A 93 -0.90 -18.61 9.60
C GLU A 93 -0.08 -19.14 8.40
N ALA A 94 -0.49 -20.28 7.85
CA ALA A 94 0.23 -21.01 6.79
C ALA A 94 1.57 -21.67 7.19
N GLY A 95 1.88 -21.82 8.48
CA GLY A 95 3.04 -22.60 8.94
C GLY A 95 4.38 -21.88 8.80
N ARG A 96 4.34 -20.55 8.67
CA ARG A 96 5.50 -19.68 8.86
C ARG A 96 5.70 -19.39 10.36
N THR A 97 6.88 -18.95 10.74
CA THR A 97 7.20 -18.57 12.13
C THR A 97 7.76 -17.17 12.10
N HIS A 98 7.12 -16.23 12.81
CA HIS A 98 7.66 -14.90 13.01
C HIS A 98 8.66 -14.93 14.17
N GLU A 99 9.84 -14.37 13.95
CA GLU A 99 10.83 -14.14 14.99
C GLU A 99 10.67 -12.72 15.53
N TYR A 100 10.60 -12.59 16.85
CA TYR A 100 10.55 -11.28 17.51
C TYR A 100 11.78 -11.08 18.38
N LEU A 101 12.27 -9.84 18.37
CA LEU A 101 13.26 -9.39 19.33
C LEU A 101 12.56 -8.74 20.52
N VAL A 102 12.84 -9.21 21.74
CA VAL A 102 12.30 -8.63 22.96
C VAL A 102 13.24 -7.56 23.51
N VAL A 103 12.73 -6.34 23.63
CA VAL A 103 13.43 -5.16 24.13
C VAL A 103 12.81 -4.74 25.45
N GLU A 104 13.63 -4.48 26.47
CA GLU A 104 13.18 -3.86 27.71
C GLU A 104 13.39 -2.36 27.64
N VAL A 105 12.37 -1.59 28.01
CA VAL A 105 12.43 -0.13 28.15
C VAL A 105 12.55 0.22 29.62
N ARG A 106 13.54 1.03 29.94
CA ARG A 106 13.81 1.52 31.29
C ARG A 106 13.80 3.04 31.32
N ASP A 107 13.43 3.60 32.46
CA ASP A 107 13.50 5.05 32.69
C ASP A 107 14.92 5.51 33.05
N GLU A 108 15.09 6.82 33.25
CA GLU A 108 16.35 7.46 33.65
C GLU A 108 16.89 6.97 35.01
N MET A 109 16.03 6.40 35.86
CA MET A 109 16.41 5.80 37.15
C MET A 109 16.79 4.32 37.01
N GLY A 110 16.62 3.73 35.83
CA GLY A 110 16.86 2.34 35.52
C GLY A 110 15.72 1.40 35.94
N GLU A 111 14.55 1.94 36.30
CA GLU A 111 13.35 1.18 36.60
C GLU A 111 12.71 0.66 35.31
N SER A 112 12.19 -0.57 35.35
CA SER A 112 11.56 -1.19 34.19
C SER A 112 10.20 -0.57 33.94
N VAL A 113 10.01 0.02 32.76
CA VAL A 113 8.75 0.58 32.30
C VAL A 113 7.89 -0.51 31.66
N GLY A 114 8.54 -1.44 30.96
CA GLY A 114 7.89 -2.58 30.33
C GLY A 114 8.78 -3.21 29.28
N LYS A 115 8.25 -4.21 28.58
CA LYS A 115 8.93 -4.88 27.46
C LYS A 115 8.13 -4.75 26.18
N LEU A 116 8.83 -4.66 25.07
CA LEU A 116 8.29 -4.65 23.73
C LEU A 116 8.80 -5.88 22.98
N ALA A 117 7.99 -6.42 22.09
CA ALA A 117 8.41 -7.43 21.12
C ALA A 117 8.28 -6.83 19.73
N VAL A 118 9.36 -6.90 18.94
CA VAL A 118 9.39 -6.34 17.59
C VAL A 118 9.54 -7.48 16.59
N ASP A 119 8.58 -7.60 15.68
CA ASP A 119 8.63 -8.56 14.58
C ASP A 119 9.82 -8.23 13.69
N ARG A 120 10.74 -9.18 13.54
CA ARG A 120 11.98 -8.95 12.79
C ARG A 120 11.74 -8.98 11.28
N GLU A 121 10.62 -9.51 10.79
CA GLU A 121 10.28 -9.48 9.37
C GLU A 121 9.57 -8.18 9.00
N THR A 122 8.61 -7.73 9.82
CA THR A 122 7.74 -6.59 9.50
C THR A 122 8.10 -5.29 10.22
N GLY A 123 8.88 -5.35 11.30
CA GLY A 123 9.14 -4.21 12.17
C GLY A 123 7.97 -3.83 13.08
N GLU A 124 6.86 -4.57 13.04
CA GLU A 124 5.71 -4.30 13.90
C GLU A 124 6.08 -4.47 15.37
N THR A 125 5.61 -3.54 16.20
CA THR A 125 5.90 -3.52 17.64
C THR A 125 4.67 -3.93 18.44
N TYR A 126 4.88 -4.76 19.46
CA TYR A 126 3.86 -5.29 20.35
C TYR A 126 4.26 -5.08 21.80
N HIS A 127 3.29 -4.94 22.70
CA HIS A 127 3.56 -4.95 24.13
C HIS A 127 3.80 -6.38 24.60
N TYR A 128 4.98 -6.65 25.18
CA TYR A 128 5.33 -7.97 25.67
C TYR A 128 5.02 -8.13 27.17
N LEU A 129 4.05 -9.00 27.49
CA LEU A 129 3.60 -9.25 28.86
C LEU A 129 4.42 -10.33 29.57
N GLY A 130 5.31 -11.03 28.87
CA GLY A 130 6.09 -12.17 29.38
C GLY A 130 5.51 -13.52 28.96
N ASP A 131 6.31 -14.58 29.12
CA ASP A 131 5.95 -15.98 28.84
C ASP A 131 5.37 -16.22 27.43
N GLY A 132 5.85 -15.45 26.46
CA GLY A 132 5.40 -15.50 25.06
C GLY A 132 4.05 -14.85 24.77
N VAL A 133 3.51 -14.07 25.70
CA VAL A 133 2.24 -13.35 25.51
C VAL A 133 2.49 -11.96 24.92
N LEU A 134 1.89 -11.72 23.75
CA LEU A 134 1.87 -10.43 23.06
C LEU A 134 0.51 -9.74 23.25
N ASP A 135 0.53 -8.44 23.51
CA ASP A 135 -0.63 -7.56 23.53
C ASP A 135 -0.41 -6.39 22.56
N ASP A 136 -1.47 -5.65 22.26
CA ASP A 136 -1.43 -4.49 21.37
C ASP A 136 -0.46 -3.43 21.91
N TYR A 137 0.34 -2.81 21.04
CA TYR A 137 1.26 -1.74 21.42
C TYR A 137 0.56 -0.55 22.08
N ALA A 138 -0.71 -0.29 21.76
CA ALA A 138 -1.53 0.72 22.41
C ALA A 138 -1.71 0.52 23.92
N THR A 139 -1.42 -0.69 24.43
CA THR A 139 -1.46 -1.01 25.87
C THR A 139 -0.15 -0.70 26.59
N PHE A 140 0.92 -0.35 25.85
CA PHE A 140 2.22 -0.06 26.42
C PHE A 140 2.22 1.27 27.21
N PRO A 141 2.86 1.36 28.39
CA PRO A 141 2.80 2.55 29.24
C PRO A 141 3.28 3.85 28.60
N LEU A 142 4.20 3.78 27.63
CA LEU A 142 4.71 4.93 26.88
C LEU A 142 4.08 5.07 25.49
N TYR A 143 2.98 4.36 25.22
CA TYR A 143 2.27 4.53 23.96
C TYR A 143 1.78 5.97 23.84
N ASP A 144 2.25 6.65 22.81
CA ASP A 144 1.75 7.95 22.40
C ASP A 144 1.10 7.80 21.02
N PRO A 145 -0.24 7.92 20.90
CA PRO A 145 -0.92 7.83 19.62
C PRO A 145 -0.47 8.92 18.63
N ALA A 146 0.12 10.03 19.11
CA ALA A 146 0.69 11.06 18.24
C ALA A 146 2.12 10.72 17.76
N ALA A 147 2.84 9.83 18.48
CA ALA A 147 4.16 9.36 18.09
C ALA A 147 4.09 8.14 17.15
N VAL A 148 3.04 7.33 17.26
CA VAL A 148 2.76 6.25 16.29
C VAL A 148 2.41 6.88 14.95
N HIS A 149 3.41 7.00 14.10
CA HIS A 149 3.21 7.34 12.71
C HIS A 149 2.58 6.14 12.02
N THR A 150 1.25 6.03 12.08
CA THR A 150 0.52 5.47 10.95
C THR A 150 0.79 6.40 9.79
N TYR A 151 1.71 6.04 8.90
CA TYR A 151 1.86 6.70 7.61
C TYR A 151 0.55 6.49 6.85
N GLY A 152 -0.40 7.39 7.08
CA GLY A 152 -1.58 7.53 6.26
C GLY A 152 -1.19 8.11 4.91
N TRP A 153 -2.19 8.30 4.07
CA TRP A 153 -2.00 8.93 2.76
C TRP A 153 -1.44 10.35 2.86
N ALA A 154 -1.68 11.05 3.97
CA ALA A 154 -1.31 12.45 4.12
C ALA A 154 0.21 12.64 4.31
N GLY A 155 0.80 13.51 3.51
CA GLY A 155 2.22 13.84 3.59
C GLY A 155 2.79 14.42 2.31
N SER A 156 4.08 14.76 2.38
CA SER A 156 4.87 15.15 1.22
C SER A 156 5.75 13.99 0.79
N TYR A 157 5.81 13.72 -0.50
CA TYR A 157 6.55 12.61 -1.08
C TYR A 157 7.46 13.10 -2.20
N ALA A 158 8.69 12.57 -2.25
CA ALA A 158 9.64 12.84 -3.31
C ALA A 158 9.55 11.73 -4.36
N GLY A 159 9.21 12.11 -5.59
CA GLY A 159 9.09 11.21 -6.72
C GLY A 159 10.28 11.24 -7.69
N PRO A 160 10.18 10.48 -8.79
CA PRO A 160 11.20 10.47 -9.83
C PRO A 160 11.31 11.84 -10.52
N ALA A 161 12.48 12.12 -11.11
CA ALA A 161 12.75 13.33 -11.90
C ALA A 161 12.46 14.67 -11.17
N SER A 162 12.61 14.68 -9.84
CA SER A 162 12.34 15.84 -8.97
C SER A 162 10.88 16.30 -8.95
N VAL A 163 9.95 15.41 -9.31
CA VAL A 163 8.52 15.67 -9.14
C VAL A 163 8.14 15.36 -7.69
N GLY A 164 7.60 16.33 -6.98
CA GLY A 164 7.03 16.16 -5.65
C GLY A 164 5.54 15.78 -5.74
N LEU A 165 5.06 15.07 -4.73
CA LEU A 165 3.64 14.76 -4.52
C LEU A 165 3.27 15.17 -3.11
N GLU A 166 2.28 16.05 -2.97
CA GLU A 166 1.67 16.39 -1.69
C GLU A 166 0.28 15.76 -1.62
N ILE A 167 -0.01 15.08 -0.53
CA ILE A 167 -1.31 14.48 -0.27
C ILE A 167 -1.87 15.04 1.03
N VAL A 168 -3.13 15.45 0.98
CA VAL A 168 -3.91 15.89 2.14
C VAL A 168 -5.12 14.98 2.28
N GLN A 169 -5.36 14.47 3.48
CA GLN A 169 -6.53 13.64 3.80
C GLN A 169 -7.35 14.33 4.89
N GLU A 170 -8.41 15.05 4.49
CA GLU A 170 -9.31 15.73 5.43
C GLU A 170 -10.49 14.83 5.87
N GLU A 171 -10.85 13.85 5.04
CA GLU A 171 -11.99 12.96 5.26
C GLU A 171 -11.57 11.48 5.16
N GLU A 172 -12.24 10.63 5.93
CA GLU A 172 -12.04 9.18 5.86
C GLU A 172 -12.54 8.66 4.50
N GLY A 173 -11.66 8.03 3.73
CA GLY A 173 -12.00 7.49 2.41
C GLY A 173 -11.76 8.41 1.22
N ARG A 174 -11.22 9.62 1.41
CA ARG A 174 -10.87 10.54 0.31
C ARG A 174 -9.60 11.33 0.59
N LEU A 175 -8.75 11.45 -0.43
CA LEU A 175 -7.57 12.31 -0.41
C LEU A 175 -7.60 13.36 -1.52
N THR A 176 -6.91 14.47 -1.29
CA THR A 176 -6.54 15.46 -2.29
C THR A 176 -5.06 15.32 -2.58
N TYR A 177 -4.67 15.34 -3.84
CA TYR A 177 -3.26 15.24 -4.25
C TYR A 177 -2.87 16.45 -5.10
N CYS A 178 -1.60 16.86 -4.99
CA CYS A 178 -0.98 17.90 -5.81
C CYS A 178 0.45 17.49 -6.16
N PHE A 179 0.73 17.36 -7.45
CA PHE A 179 2.07 17.14 -7.97
C PHE A 179 2.75 18.47 -8.24
N SER A 180 4.08 18.51 -8.10
CA SER A 180 4.86 19.74 -8.32
C SER A 180 4.84 20.25 -9.77
N ASP A 181 4.36 19.44 -10.73
CA ASP A 181 4.15 19.85 -12.13
C ASP A 181 2.83 20.61 -12.34
N GLY A 182 2.02 20.75 -11.29
CA GLY A 182 0.72 21.42 -11.30
C GLY A 182 -0.47 20.48 -11.51
N THR A 183 -0.25 19.17 -11.66
CA THR A 183 -1.33 18.19 -11.70
C THR A 183 -1.92 18.02 -10.32
N GLU A 184 -3.21 18.29 -10.15
CA GLU A 184 -3.90 18.19 -8.86
C GLU A 184 -5.29 17.56 -9.01
N GLY A 185 -5.81 17.00 -7.94
CA GLY A 185 -7.14 16.38 -7.96
C GLY A 185 -7.53 15.73 -6.64
N VAL A 186 -8.64 15.01 -6.69
CA VAL A 186 -9.15 14.22 -5.57
C VAL A 186 -9.21 12.75 -5.95
N ALA A 187 -8.93 11.88 -4.99
CA ALA A 187 -9.00 10.44 -5.16
C ALA A 187 -9.81 9.79 -4.03
N ASP A 188 -10.60 8.78 -4.39
CA ASP A 188 -11.35 7.98 -3.42
C ASP A 188 -10.48 6.79 -3.00
N ILE A 189 -10.37 6.58 -1.68
CA ILE A 189 -9.53 5.56 -1.04
C ILE A 189 -10.33 4.27 -0.88
N THR A 190 -9.68 3.14 -1.14
CA THR A 190 -10.16 1.79 -0.83
C THR A 190 -8.99 0.98 -0.26
N GLY A 191 -8.89 0.98 1.08
CA GLY A 191 -7.77 0.36 1.80
C GLY A 191 -6.45 1.06 1.49
N GLU A 192 -5.48 0.29 0.99
CA GLU A 192 -4.15 0.75 0.58
C GLU A 192 -4.12 1.32 -0.85
N THR A 193 -5.26 1.38 -1.53
CA THR A 193 -5.35 1.96 -2.90
C THR A 193 -6.19 3.22 -2.92
N ALA A 194 -5.91 4.12 -3.86
CA ALA A 194 -6.77 5.26 -4.16
C ALA A 194 -6.89 5.47 -5.67
N LYS A 195 -8.00 6.04 -6.12
CA LYS A 195 -8.24 6.32 -7.54
C LYS A 195 -8.73 7.74 -7.74
N SER A 196 -8.08 8.48 -8.65
CA SER A 196 -8.49 9.84 -9.01
C SER A 196 -9.92 9.87 -9.56
N ALA A 197 -10.63 10.98 -9.34
CA ALA A 197 -12.01 11.14 -9.77
C ALA A 197 -12.20 11.07 -11.30
N ASP A 198 -11.18 11.48 -12.07
CA ASP A 198 -11.13 11.33 -13.53
C ASP A 198 -10.77 9.89 -13.98
N GLY A 199 -10.25 9.08 -13.06
CA GLY A 199 -9.82 7.71 -13.30
C GLY A 199 -8.52 7.56 -14.07
N GLU A 200 -7.77 8.65 -14.29
CA GLU A 200 -6.50 8.65 -15.02
C GLU A 200 -5.30 8.27 -14.15
N ILE A 201 -5.42 8.41 -12.83
CA ILE A 201 -4.35 8.15 -11.86
C ILE A 201 -4.85 7.17 -10.79
N ASN A 202 -4.03 6.15 -10.53
CA ASN A 202 -4.24 5.22 -9.44
C ASN A 202 -3.03 5.29 -8.51
N PHE A 203 -3.30 5.14 -7.22
CA PHE A 203 -2.31 5.18 -6.17
C PHE A 203 -2.34 3.88 -5.38
N LEU A 204 -1.16 3.42 -4.96
CA LEU A 204 -0.98 2.34 -4.00
C LEU A 204 -0.06 2.88 -2.89
N LEU A 205 -0.51 2.81 -1.65
CA LEU A 205 0.29 3.11 -0.48
C LEU A 205 0.79 1.81 0.11
N ALA A 206 2.10 1.65 0.18
CA ALA A 206 2.75 0.55 0.90
C ALA A 206 3.87 1.14 1.75
N GLU A 207 3.81 0.89 3.06
CA GLU A 207 4.73 1.42 4.07
C GLU A 207 4.81 2.96 4.03
N ASN A 208 5.81 3.52 3.34
CA ASN A 208 6.07 4.94 3.18
C ASN A 208 6.24 5.36 1.71
N ILE A 209 5.88 4.48 0.77
CA ILE A 209 5.96 4.71 -0.67
C ILE A 209 4.54 4.79 -1.23
N VAL A 210 4.27 5.89 -1.92
CA VAL A 210 3.10 6.00 -2.79
C VAL A 210 3.54 5.66 -4.21
N THR A 211 3.09 4.52 -4.71
CA THR A 211 3.25 4.15 -6.11
C THR A 211 2.10 4.77 -6.90
N VAL A 212 2.45 5.62 -7.87
CA VAL A 212 1.51 6.26 -8.79
C VAL A 212 1.53 5.51 -10.12
N ALA A 213 0.36 5.25 -10.68
CA ALA A 213 0.20 4.65 -12.00
C ALA A 213 -0.79 5.48 -12.83
N GLY A 214 -0.31 6.00 -13.97
CA GLY A 214 -1.11 6.80 -14.90
C GLY A 214 -0.74 8.28 -14.92
N GLY A 215 -1.45 9.06 -15.72
CA GLY A 215 -1.25 10.52 -15.85
C GLY A 215 0.13 10.99 -16.35
N GLY A 216 1.01 10.09 -16.82
CA GLY A 216 2.41 10.43 -17.14
C GLY A 216 3.29 10.64 -15.90
N LEU A 217 2.76 10.37 -14.70
CA LEU A 217 3.38 10.58 -13.39
C LEU A 217 3.79 9.25 -12.73
N THR A 218 3.76 8.16 -13.51
CA THR A 218 4.03 6.81 -13.04
C THR A 218 5.39 6.71 -12.36
N GLY A 219 5.41 6.23 -11.12
CA GLY A 219 6.64 6.13 -10.33
C GLY A 219 6.38 5.91 -8.84
N ASN A 220 7.47 5.72 -8.10
CA ASN A 220 7.46 5.63 -6.64
C ASN A 220 7.77 6.98 -6.01
N TYR A 221 6.96 7.37 -5.05
CA TYR A 221 7.08 8.62 -4.31
C TYR A 221 7.32 8.28 -2.84
N THR A 222 8.50 8.62 -2.32
CA THR A 222 8.92 8.26 -0.96
C THR A 222 8.59 9.40 0.01
N ALA A 223 7.92 9.07 1.12
CA ALA A 223 7.55 10.03 2.14
C ALA A 223 8.77 10.82 2.63
N GLN A 224 8.61 12.13 2.75
CA GLN A 224 9.61 13.03 3.29
C GLN A 224 9.30 13.31 4.76
N PRO A 225 10.33 13.42 5.61
CA PRO A 225 10.12 13.85 6.99
C PRO A 225 9.47 15.23 6.98
N ALA A 226 8.48 15.44 7.85
CA ALA A 226 7.86 16.75 8.02
C ALA A 226 8.95 17.76 8.37
N VAL A 227 9.14 18.77 7.52
CA VAL A 227 10.08 19.86 7.82
C VAL A 227 9.47 20.64 8.97
N THR A 228 9.98 20.40 10.18
CA THR A 228 9.58 21.18 11.36
C THR A 228 10.35 22.49 11.27
N GLU A 229 9.67 23.57 10.89
CA GLU A 229 10.21 24.94 10.97
C GLU A 229 10.29 25.44 12.42
#